data_AF-A0A1L9P6A7-F1
#
_entry.id   AF-A0A1L9P6A7-F1
#
_cell.length_a   1.000
_cell.length_b   1.000
_cell.length_c   1.000
_cell.angle_alpha   90.00
_cell.angle_beta   90.00
_cell.angle_gamma   90.00
#
_symmetry.space_group_name_H-M   'P 1'
#
loop_
_entity.id
_entity.type
_entity.pdbx_description
1 polymer ?
#
loop_
_entity_poly.entity_id
_entity_poly.type
_entity_poly.pdbx_seq_one_letter_code
_entity_poly.pdbx_strand_id
1 'polypeptide(L)'
;DSGKSRRPRDVRLIHMVLASQGVTAYQERVPLQLLDFAYRYTSGVLQDAVHLTTEGYAGTGPEGGGSSNRGPPEVGSVTLPSLRLSIASRLHYQFQTGLPKEFLMDVAGERNRVALPGATRGFEQGAAKPAASNGVLMAGMRLPPERFCLTGTGWKMSD
;
A
#
# COMPACT_ATOMS: atom_id res chain seq x y z
N ASP A 1 27.84 14.42 -0.49
CA ASP A 1 28.84 13.55 -1.16
C ASP A 1 28.69 13.75 -2.67
N SER A 2 29.78 13.96 -3.42
CA SER A 2 29.70 14.43 -4.82
C SER A 2 29.75 13.29 -5.86
N GLY A 3 29.40 12.06 -5.49
CA GLY A 3 29.27 10.91 -6.41
C GLY A 3 30.55 10.43 -7.12
N LYS A 4 31.73 10.98 -6.78
CA LYS A 4 33.04 10.67 -7.39
C LYS A 4 33.84 9.60 -6.62
N SER A 5 33.31 9.07 -5.52
CA SER A 5 33.92 7.94 -4.80
C SER A 5 33.85 6.66 -5.64
N ARG A 6 34.78 5.73 -5.41
CA ARG A 6 34.96 4.46 -6.14
C ARG A 6 33.81 3.47 -5.86
N ARG A 7 32.58 3.85 -6.22
CA ARG A 7 31.34 3.08 -6.03
C ARG A 7 30.88 2.42 -7.34
N PRO A 8 30.19 1.27 -7.28
CA PRO A 8 29.60 0.62 -8.45
C PRO A 8 28.68 1.57 -9.24
N ARG A 9 28.58 1.36 -10.55
CA ARG A 9 27.82 2.23 -11.47
C ARG A 9 26.39 2.50 -10.99
N ASP A 10 25.66 1.44 -10.62
CA ASP A 10 24.23 1.55 -10.29
C ASP A 10 23.99 2.24 -8.96
N VAL A 11 24.92 2.11 -8.01
CA VAL A 11 24.90 2.87 -6.75
C VAL A 11 25.07 4.37 -7.02
N ARG A 12 25.96 4.75 -7.96
CA ARG A 12 26.09 6.16 -8.36
C ARG A 12 24.84 6.67 -9.07
N LEU A 13 24.20 5.85 -9.89
CA LEU A 13 22.93 6.21 -10.55
C LEU A 13 21.84 6.47 -9.52
N ILE A 14 21.66 5.59 -8.53
CA ILE A 14 20.70 5.80 -7.45
C ILE A 14 21.03 7.07 -6.67
N HIS A 15 22.31 7.35 -6.40
CA HIS A 15 22.68 8.59 -5.74
C HIS A 15 22.26 9.84 -6.55
N MET A 16 22.43 9.81 -7.87
CA MET A 16 21.98 10.90 -8.75
C MET A 16 20.44 11.01 -8.81
N VAL A 17 19.73 9.89 -8.77
CA VAL A 17 18.26 9.88 -8.68
C VAL A 17 17.79 10.47 -7.35
N LEU A 18 18.40 10.08 -6.22
CA LEU A 18 18.09 10.66 -4.91
C LEU A 18 18.38 12.17 -4.88
N ALA A 19 19.50 12.59 -5.48
CA ALA A 19 19.85 13.99 -5.59
C ALA A 19 18.84 14.80 -6.44
N SER A 20 18.30 14.22 -7.53
CA SER A 20 17.28 14.90 -8.35
C SER A 20 15.94 15.06 -7.64
N GLN A 21 15.65 14.21 -6.64
CA GLN A 21 14.51 14.32 -5.74
C GLN A 21 14.79 15.23 -4.52
N GLY A 22 15.94 15.90 -4.47
CA GLY A 22 16.33 16.77 -3.35
C GLY A 22 16.77 16.02 -2.10
N VAL A 23 16.93 14.69 -2.14
CA VAL A 23 17.40 13.89 -1.00
C VAL A 23 18.92 13.91 -0.96
N THR A 24 19.46 14.77 -0.11
CA THR A 24 20.91 14.98 0.04
C THR A 24 21.55 14.15 1.16
N ALA A 25 20.74 13.64 2.10
CA ALA A 25 21.18 12.84 3.23
C ALA A 25 20.42 11.50 3.28
N TYR A 26 21.16 10.40 3.21
CA TYR A 26 20.63 9.04 3.33
C TYR A 26 21.71 8.13 3.94
N GLN A 27 21.29 7.00 4.51
CA GLN A 27 22.22 6.00 5.05
C GLN A 27 22.87 5.19 3.92
N GLU A 28 24.13 4.79 4.09
CA GLU A 28 24.90 4.06 3.07
C GLU A 28 24.24 2.76 2.58
N ARG A 29 23.38 2.13 3.39
CA ARG A 29 22.67 0.89 3.04
C ARG A 29 21.47 1.10 2.12
N VAL A 30 20.92 2.31 2.02
CA VAL A 30 19.69 2.60 1.25
C VAL A 30 19.84 2.27 -0.24
N PRO A 31 20.92 2.68 -0.95
CA PRO A 31 21.09 2.31 -2.35
C PRO A 31 21.15 0.80 -2.59
N LEU A 32 21.77 0.03 -1.68
CA LEU A 32 21.83 -1.42 -1.79
C LEU A 32 20.44 -2.05 -1.64
N GLN A 33 19.64 -1.56 -0.68
CA GLN A 33 18.28 -2.04 -0.47
C GLN A 33 17.38 -1.74 -1.68
N LEU A 34 17.53 -0.57 -2.30
CA LEU A 34 16.78 -0.21 -3.51
C LEU A 34 17.18 -1.09 -4.71
N LEU A 35 18.47 -1.44 -4.85
CA LEU A 35 18.93 -2.37 -5.88
C LEU A 35 18.39 -3.78 -5.66
N ASP A 36 18.42 -4.29 -4.43
CA ASP A 36 17.86 -5.61 -4.10
C ASP A 36 16.35 -5.65 -4.39
N PHE A 37 15.63 -4.59 -4.02
CA PHE A 37 14.22 -4.43 -4.38
C PHE A 37 14.01 -4.45 -5.91
N ALA A 38 14.77 -3.64 -6.67
CA ALA A 38 14.64 -3.57 -8.12
C ALA A 38 14.93 -4.93 -8.78
N TYR A 39 15.95 -5.65 -8.28
CA TYR A 39 16.29 -6.99 -8.77
C TYR A 39 15.16 -7.99 -8.50
N ARG A 40 14.66 -8.07 -7.27
CA ARG A 40 13.55 -8.99 -6.91
C ARG A 40 12.28 -8.66 -7.67
N TYR A 41 11.94 -7.38 -7.82
CA TYR A 41 10.78 -6.94 -8.58
C TYR A 41 10.89 -7.31 -10.06
N THR A 42 12.02 -6.97 -10.71
CA THR A 42 12.22 -7.27 -12.14
C THR A 42 12.28 -8.77 -12.42
N SER A 43 12.92 -9.55 -11.55
CA SER A 43 12.94 -11.01 -11.66
C SER A 43 11.53 -11.61 -11.58
N GLY A 44 10.71 -11.18 -10.63
CA GLY A 44 9.33 -11.65 -10.52
C GLY A 44 8.43 -11.24 -11.70
N VAL A 45 8.57 -10.00 -12.18
CA VAL A 45 7.84 -9.50 -13.35
C VAL A 45 8.21 -10.28 -14.62
N LEU A 46 9.50 -10.55 -14.82
CA LEU A 46 9.97 -11.31 -15.98
C LEU A 46 9.51 -12.77 -15.93
N GLN A 47 9.53 -13.41 -14.75
CA GLN A 47 9.00 -14.77 -14.57
C GLN A 47 7.52 -14.87 -14.94
N ASP A 48 6.69 -13.95 -14.44
CA ASP A 48 5.27 -13.91 -14.79
C ASP A 48 5.06 -13.61 -16.28
N ALA A 49 5.85 -12.70 -16.86
CA ALA A 49 5.75 -12.36 -18.27
C ALA A 49 6.06 -13.57 -19.17
N VAL A 50 7.06 -14.38 -18.81
CA VAL A 50 7.37 -15.64 -19.49
C VAL A 50 6.17 -16.59 -19.44
N HIS A 51 5.56 -16.80 -18.27
CA HIS A 51 4.37 -17.65 -18.15
C HIS A 51 3.21 -17.14 -19.01
N LEU A 52 2.92 -15.84 -18.97
CA LEU A 52 1.87 -15.21 -19.78
C LEU A 52 2.15 -15.30 -21.29
N THR A 53 3.41 -15.29 -21.71
CA THR A 53 3.80 -15.54 -23.11
C THR A 53 3.56 -17.01 -23.47
N THR A 54 3.99 -17.96 -22.64
CA THR A 54 3.81 -19.40 -22.88
C THR A 54 2.35 -19.80 -22.96
N GLU A 55 1.49 -19.23 -22.12
CA GLU A 55 0.05 -19.50 -22.09
C GLU A 55 -0.72 -18.78 -23.21
N GLY A 56 -0.09 -17.87 -23.96
CA GLY A 56 -0.70 -17.18 -25.10
C GLY A 56 -1.61 -16.00 -24.73
N TYR A 57 -1.66 -15.58 -23.46
CA TYR A 57 -2.47 -14.44 -23.00
C TYR A 57 -2.10 -13.10 -23.67
N ALA A 58 -0.89 -12.99 -24.20
CA ALA A 58 -0.38 -11.76 -24.80
C ALA A 58 -0.72 -11.55 -26.28
N GLY A 59 -1.48 -12.45 -26.91
CA GLY A 59 -2.08 -12.23 -28.25
C GLY A 59 -1.10 -12.08 -29.43
N THR A 60 0.22 -12.13 -29.17
CA THR A 60 1.27 -11.97 -30.19
C THR A 60 2.14 -13.22 -30.36
N GLY A 61 1.67 -14.37 -29.89
CA GLY A 61 2.23 -15.64 -30.34
C GLY A 61 2.03 -15.78 -31.86
N PRO A 62 2.95 -16.41 -32.60
CA PRO A 62 2.76 -16.64 -34.02
C PRO A 62 1.53 -17.55 -34.17
N GLU A 63 0.44 -16.91 -34.59
CA GLU A 63 -0.88 -17.45 -34.89
C GLU A 63 -1.71 -17.96 -33.71
N GLY A 64 -2.96 -17.46 -33.66
CA GLY A 64 -3.92 -17.73 -32.61
C GLY A 64 -4.23 -19.21 -32.46
N GLY A 65 -3.93 -19.75 -31.30
CA GLY A 65 -4.29 -21.10 -30.92
C GLY A 65 -3.68 -21.40 -29.57
N GLY A 66 -4.52 -21.71 -28.58
CA GLY A 66 -4.07 -22.17 -27.27
C GLY A 66 -3.12 -23.35 -27.48
N SER A 67 -1.83 -23.13 -27.26
CA SER A 67 -0.81 -24.15 -27.47
C SER A 67 -0.42 -24.71 -26.12
N SER A 68 -1.19 -25.69 -25.63
CA SER A 68 -0.87 -26.43 -24.40
C SER A 68 0.35 -27.36 -24.55
N ASN A 69 1.21 -27.15 -25.55
CA ASN A 69 2.21 -28.12 -25.98
C ASN A 69 3.54 -27.56 -26.49
N ARG A 70 3.87 -26.28 -26.20
CA ARG A 70 5.26 -25.82 -26.36
C ARG A 70 6.04 -26.15 -25.08
N GLY A 71 7.21 -26.74 -25.26
CA GLY A 71 8.11 -27.22 -24.21
C GLY A 71 8.58 -26.13 -23.24
N PRO A 72 9.67 -26.40 -22.47
CA PRO A 72 10.07 -25.56 -21.34
C PRO A 72 10.08 -24.06 -21.69
N PRO A 73 9.65 -23.19 -20.77
CA PRO A 73 9.49 -21.77 -21.02
C PRO A 73 10.82 -21.15 -21.52
N GLU A 74 10.90 -20.91 -22.82
CA GLU A 74 12.04 -20.26 -23.46
C GLU A 74 12.06 -18.78 -23.05
N VAL A 75 13.03 -18.39 -22.23
CA VAL A 75 13.23 -17.03 -21.69
C VAL A 75 13.38 -15.98 -22.82
N GLY A 76 13.75 -16.39 -24.04
CA GLY A 76 13.88 -15.53 -25.21
C GLY A 76 12.58 -15.10 -25.88
N SER A 77 11.41 -15.59 -25.42
CA SER A 77 10.12 -15.33 -26.07
C SER A 77 9.32 -14.15 -25.52
N VAL A 78 9.81 -13.48 -24.46
CA VAL A 78 9.05 -12.42 -23.76
C VAL A 78 8.67 -11.27 -24.68
N THR A 79 7.36 -11.04 -24.82
CA THR A 79 6.82 -9.95 -25.62
C THR A 79 6.45 -8.74 -24.75
N LEU A 80 6.43 -7.55 -25.37
CA LEU A 80 6.06 -6.31 -24.69
C LEU A 80 4.62 -6.32 -24.11
N PRO A 81 3.61 -6.92 -24.79
CA PRO A 81 2.28 -7.10 -24.19
C PRO A 81 2.28 -8.00 -22.95
N SER A 82 3.03 -9.11 -22.95
CA SER A 82 3.19 -9.96 -21.75
C SER A 82 3.82 -9.19 -20.58
N LEU A 83 4.84 -8.37 -20.86
CA LEU A 83 5.47 -7.53 -19.84
C LEU A 83 4.48 -6.51 -19.25
N ARG A 84 3.69 -5.84 -20.09
CA ARG A 84 2.67 -4.89 -19.64
C ARG A 84 1.61 -5.56 -18.78
N LEU A 85 1.14 -6.75 -19.18
CA LEU A 85 0.14 -7.51 -18.44
C LEU A 85 0.70 -8.00 -17.09
N SER A 86 1.95 -8.47 -17.06
CA SER A 86 2.65 -8.85 -15.82
C SER A 86 2.80 -7.69 -14.84
N ILE A 87 3.15 -6.49 -15.34
CA ILE A 87 3.21 -5.29 -14.49
C ILE A 87 1.81 -4.93 -13.99
N ALA A 88 0.80 -4.94 -14.85
CA ALA A 88 -0.58 -4.60 -14.50
C ALA A 88 -1.15 -5.52 -13.41
N SER A 89 -0.91 -6.83 -13.48
CA SER A 89 -1.41 -7.79 -12.48
C SER A 89 -0.88 -7.51 -11.06
N ARG A 90 0.36 -7.01 -10.95
CA ARG A 90 1.00 -6.69 -9.66
C ARG A 90 0.66 -5.30 -9.14
N LEU A 91 0.42 -4.34 -10.04
CA LEU A 91 0.04 -2.97 -9.67
C LEU A 91 -1.21 -2.93 -8.79
N HIS A 92 -2.17 -3.84 -8.99
CA HIS A 92 -3.44 -3.82 -8.27
C HIS A 92 -3.37 -4.05 -6.76
N TYR A 93 -2.33 -4.74 -6.26
CA TYR A 93 -2.24 -5.09 -4.84
C TYR A 93 -0.92 -4.68 -4.17
N GLN A 94 0.13 -4.36 -4.94
CA GLN A 94 1.45 -4.00 -4.39
C GLN A 94 1.70 -2.49 -4.38
N PHE A 95 1.15 -1.76 -5.35
CA PHE A 95 1.49 -0.35 -5.54
C PHE A 95 0.25 0.53 -5.43
N GLN A 96 0.41 1.66 -4.77
CA GLN A 96 -0.61 2.70 -4.74
C GLN A 96 -0.55 3.47 -6.07
N THR A 97 -1.47 3.19 -7.00
CA THR A 97 -1.51 3.81 -8.34
C THR A 97 -1.94 5.28 -8.32
N GLY A 98 -2.48 5.74 -7.18
CA GLY A 98 -2.90 7.11 -6.95
C GLY A 98 -3.78 7.19 -5.71
N LEU A 99 -4.09 8.41 -5.26
CA LEU A 99 -5.07 8.61 -4.19
C LEU A 99 -6.48 8.42 -4.78
N PRO A 100 -7.29 7.43 -4.33
CA PRO A 100 -8.64 7.22 -4.85
C PRO A 100 -9.61 8.25 -4.26
N LYS A 101 -9.56 9.47 -4.79
CA LYS A 101 -10.28 10.64 -4.24
C LYS A 101 -11.79 10.46 -4.25
N GLU A 102 -12.38 10.02 -5.36
CA GLU A 102 -13.83 9.85 -5.50
C GLU A 102 -14.35 8.84 -4.47
N PHE A 103 -13.69 7.68 -4.37
CA PHE A 103 -14.02 6.67 -3.35
C PHE A 103 -13.90 7.23 -1.92
N LEU A 104 -12.84 7.98 -1.61
CA LEU A 104 -12.67 8.61 -0.30
C LEU A 104 -13.72 9.70 -0.03
N MET A 105 -14.17 10.42 -1.05
CA MET A 105 -15.22 11.42 -0.95
C MET A 105 -16.58 10.78 -0.68
N ASP A 106 -16.89 9.66 -1.34
CA ASP A 106 -18.11 8.89 -1.10
C ASP A 106 -18.13 8.31 0.32
N VAL A 107 -17.02 7.68 0.74
CA VAL A 107 -16.86 7.17 2.11
C VAL A 107 -16.97 8.29 3.14
N ALA A 108 -16.39 9.46 2.86
CA ALA A 108 -16.53 10.63 3.73
C ALA A 108 -17.98 11.12 3.76
N GLY A 109 -18.68 11.17 2.63
CA GLY A 109 -20.09 11.53 2.56
C GLY A 109 -20.98 10.60 3.39
N GLU A 110 -20.76 9.29 3.30
CA GLU A 110 -21.47 8.29 4.10
C GLU A 110 -21.18 8.42 5.60
N ARG A 111 -19.90 8.58 5.98
CA ARG A 111 -19.48 8.73 7.38
C ARG A 111 -19.98 10.04 8.00
N ASN A 112 -19.89 11.14 7.25
CA ASN A 112 -20.26 12.47 7.72
C ASN A 112 -21.78 12.68 7.78
N ARG A 113 -22.58 11.74 7.25
CA ARG A 113 -24.05 11.77 7.38
C ARG A 113 -24.52 11.60 8.83
N VAL A 114 -23.73 10.96 9.67
CA VAL A 114 -24.03 10.80 11.10
C VAL A 114 -23.62 12.08 11.81
N ALA A 115 -24.61 12.81 12.35
CA ALA A 115 -24.36 14.00 13.14
C ALA A 115 -23.44 13.66 14.33
N LEU A 116 -22.55 14.59 14.66
CA LEU A 116 -21.65 14.44 15.81
C LEU A 116 -22.47 14.23 17.09
N PRO A 117 -22.05 13.32 18.00
CA PRO A 117 -22.67 13.21 19.31
C PRO A 117 -22.67 14.55 20.02
N GLY A 118 -23.83 15.02 20.49
CA GLY A 118 -23.96 16.31 21.16
C GLY A 118 -22.98 16.42 22.33
N ALA A 119 -22.11 17.42 22.28
CA ALA A 119 -21.21 17.75 23.38
C ALA A 119 -21.99 18.53 24.44
N THR A 120 -22.87 17.85 25.18
CA THR A 120 -23.58 18.50 26.30
C THR A 120 -22.59 18.78 27.40
N ARG A 121 -22.00 19.98 27.39
CA ARG A 121 -21.37 20.57 28.58
C ARG A 121 -22.41 20.49 29.70
N GLY A 122 -22.05 19.96 30.86
CA GLY A 122 -22.95 19.70 31.99
C GLY A 122 -23.64 20.93 32.60
N PHE A 123 -23.77 22.03 31.87
CA PHE A 123 -24.40 23.28 32.31
C PHE A 123 -25.68 23.65 31.53
N GLU A 124 -26.00 23.01 30.40
CA GLU A 124 -27.22 23.35 29.65
C GLU A 124 -28.41 22.50 30.11
N GLN A 125 -29.00 22.92 31.24
CA GLN A 125 -30.22 22.37 31.81
C GLN A 125 -31.43 22.80 30.97
N GLY A 126 -31.74 22.05 29.91
CA GLY A 126 -32.98 22.28 29.16
C GLY A 126 -33.13 21.46 27.89
N ALA A 127 -34.04 20.47 27.94
CA ALA A 127 -34.80 19.96 26.79
C ALA A 127 -34.21 18.91 25.81
N ALA A 128 -33.35 18.00 26.25
CA ALA A 128 -33.18 16.73 25.52
C ALA A 128 -32.92 15.56 26.48
N LYS A 129 -33.75 14.51 26.40
CA LYS A 129 -33.52 13.24 27.12
C LYS A 129 -32.11 12.73 26.79
N PRO A 130 -31.24 12.45 27.76
CA PRO A 130 -29.92 11.92 27.46
C PRO A 130 -30.09 10.53 26.84
N ALA A 131 -29.58 10.33 25.63
CA ALA A 131 -29.40 9.00 25.08
C ALA A 131 -28.53 8.22 26.08
N ALA A 132 -28.94 6.99 26.44
CA ALA A 132 -28.38 6.18 27.53
C ALA A 132 -26.87 5.85 27.43
N SER A 133 -26.19 6.31 26.38
CA SER A 133 -24.73 6.21 26.20
C SER A 133 -23.97 7.48 26.57
N ASN A 134 -24.65 8.60 26.85
CA ASN A 134 -24.03 9.89 27.10
C ASN A 134 -24.00 10.22 28.60
N GLY A 135 -22.88 9.86 29.25
CA GLY A 135 -22.50 10.43 30.54
C GLY A 135 -22.28 11.95 30.44
N VAL A 136 -22.61 12.65 31.54
CA VAL A 136 -22.56 14.11 31.67
C VAL A 136 -21.12 14.62 31.54
N LEU A 137 -20.87 15.60 30.64
CA LEU A 137 -19.55 16.24 30.52
C LEU A 137 -19.39 17.34 31.59
N MET A 138 -18.80 17.00 32.74
CA MET A 138 -18.11 17.98 33.58
C MET A 138 -16.66 18.05 33.08
N ALA A 139 -16.25 19.20 32.53
CA ALA A 139 -14.94 19.52 31.96
C ALA A 139 -13.84 18.44 32.13
N GLY A 140 -13.68 17.55 31.14
CA GLY A 140 -12.73 16.44 31.19
C GLY A 140 -12.74 15.55 29.94
N MET A 141 -11.84 14.56 29.91
CA MET A 141 -11.78 13.54 28.86
C MET A 141 -12.95 12.55 29.02
N ARG A 142 -13.76 12.39 27.97
CA ARG A 142 -14.80 11.35 27.94
C ARG A 142 -14.18 10.03 27.52
N LEU A 143 -13.92 9.16 28.50
CA LEU A 143 -13.53 7.79 28.22
C LEU A 143 -14.74 7.00 27.68
N PRO A 144 -14.52 5.99 26.82
CA PRO A 144 -15.53 4.99 26.49
C PRO A 144 -16.06 4.29 27.76
N PRO A 145 -17.21 3.60 27.69
CA PRO A 145 -17.65 2.75 28.80
C PRO A 145 -16.54 1.78 29.24
N GLU A 146 -16.53 1.42 30.53
CA GLU A 146 -15.44 0.63 31.15
C GLU A 146 -15.14 -0.68 30.41
N ARG A 147 -16.15 -1.32 29.81
CA ARG A 147 -15.98 -2.53 28.97
C ARG A 147 -15.12 -2.32 27.72
N PHE A 148 -15.00 -1.08 27.25
CA PHE A 148 -14.18 -0.68 26.10
C PHE A 148 -12.92 0.10 26.54
N CYS A 149 -12.68 0.22 27.84
CA CYS A 149 -11.46 0.80 28.37
C CYS A 149 -10.43 -0.29 28.66
N LEU A 150 -9.21 -0.11 28.17
CA LEU A 150 -8.08 -0.94 28.58
C LEU A 150 -7.66 -0.48 29.98
N THR A 151 -7.99 -1.25 31.01
CA THR A 151 -7.78 -0.91 32.42
C THR A 151 -6.35 -1.16 32.93
N GLY A 152 -5.46 -1.64 32.06
CA GLY A 152 -4.05 -1.90 32.40
C GLY A 152 -3.86 -3.02 33.42
N THR A 153 -4.88 -3.83 33.70
CA THR A 153 -4.77 -5.02 34.55
C THR A 153 -4.05 -6.13 33.79
N GLY A 154 -3.18 -6.86 34.49
CA GLY A 154 -2.48 -8.01 33.91
C GLY A 154 -3.49 -9.08 33.46
N TRP A 155 -3.28 -9.64 32.27
CA TRP A 155 -4.13 -10.70 31.73
C TRP A 155 -4.00 -11.95 32.62
N LYS A 156 -5.11 -12.39 33.22
CA LYS A 156 -5.19 -13.64 34.00
C LYS A 156 -6.05 -14.65 33.23
N MET A 157 -5.52 -15.84 32.99
CA MET A 157 -6.34 -16.98 32.59
C MET A 157 -7.11 -17.44 33.82
N SER A 158 -8.43 -17.40 33.78
CA SER A 158 -9.26 -18.20 34.69
C SER A 158 -9.26 -19.63 34.17
N ASP A 159 -8.72 -20.55 34.98
CA ASP A 159 -8.88 -22.02 34.81
C ASP A 159 -10.36 -22.41 34.71
#